data_AF-A0A958JVH5-F1
#
_entry.id   AF-A0A958JVH5-F1
#
_cell.length_a   1.000
_cell.length_b   1.000
_cell.length_c   1.000
_cell.angle_alpha   90.00
_cell.angle_beta   90.00
_cell.angle_gamma   90.00
#
_symmetry.space_group_name_H-M   'P 1'
#
loop_
_entity.id
_entity.type
_entity.pdbx_description
1 polymer ?
#
loop_
_entity_poly.entity_id
_entity_poly.type
_entity_poly.pdbx_seq_one_letter_code
_entity_poly.pdbx_strand_id
1 'polypeptide(L)'
;MIFEARPLTDIDDTEILSLVSNHVRERQHIEYKVTVNLKEDESKFEALCDIASLANGGGGYLVIGIRDDGAGRAQKFDPGLVGDIERIRQVLRSLC
;
A
#
# COMPACT_ATOMS: atom_id res chain seq x y z
N MET A 1 4.79 -15.85 -3.64
CA MET A 1 4.66 -15.07 -2.39
C MET A 1 5.11 -13.66 -2.73
N ILE A 2 4.41 -12.61 -2.28
CA ILE A 2 4.75 -11.23 -2.66
C ILE A 2 6.06 -10.82 -1.98
N PHE A 3 6.98 -10.27 -2.78
CA PHE A 3 8.37 -9.93 -2.40
C PHE A 3 9.18 -11.06 -1.75
N GLU A 4 8.74 -12.32 -1.89
CA GLU A 4 9.42 -13.51 -1.34
C GLU A 4 9.73 -13.44 0.18
N ALA A 5 8.98 -12.62 0.93
CA ALA A 5 9.24 -12.34 2.35
C ALA A 5 10.66 -11.79 2.63
N ARG A 6 11.27 -11.12 1.65
CA ARG A 6 12.52 -10.40 1.84
C ARG A 6 12.34 -9.25 2.85
N PRO A 7 13.41 -8.85 3.55
CA PRO A 7 13.41 -7.63 4.35
C PRO A 7 12.94 -6.42 3.54
N LEU A 8 12.19 -5.50 4.17
CA LEU A 8 11.74 -4.26 3.50
C LEU A 8 12.91 -3.43 2.95
N THR A 9 14.10 -3.55 3.54
CA THR A 9 15.33 -2.88 3.08
C THR A 9 15.84 -3.39 1.74
N ASP A 10 15.38 -4.55 1.30
CA ASP A 10 15.82 -5.23 0.09
C ASP A 10 14.77 -5.10 -1.04
N ILE A 11 13.68 -4.36 -0.78
CA ILE A 11 12.66 -4.03 -1.77
C ILE A 11 13.05 -2.68 -2.38
N ASP A 12 13.31 -2.66 -3.69
CA ASP A 12 13.63 -1.43 -4.40
C ASP A 12 12.54 -1.08 -5.44
N ASP A 13 12.76 0.02 -6.16
CA ASP A 13 11.79 0.52 -7.14
C ASP A 13 11.53 -0.50 -8.26
N THR A 14 12.47 -1.39 -8.59
CA THR A 14 12.30 -2.41 -9.62
C THR A 14 11.23 -3.43 -9.24
N GLU A 15 11.15 -3.82 -7.97
CA GLU A 15 10.08 -4.67 -7.47
C GLU A 15 8.72 -4.00 -7.57
N ILE A 16 8.63 -2.71 -7.22
CA ILE A 16 7.40 -1.92 -7.33
C ILE A 16 6.95 -1.81 -8.79
N LEU A 17 7.89 -1.52 -9.70
CA LEU A 17 7.63 -1.48 -11.13
C LEU A 17 7.21 -2.85 -11.68
N SER A 18 7.73 -3.95 -11.12
CA SER A 18 7.35 -5.31 -11.51
C SER A 18 5.89 -5.63 -11.18
N LEU A 19 5.35 -5.06 -10.08
CA LEU A 19 3.93 -5.22 -9.73
C LEU A 19 3.05 -4.59 -10.81
N VAL A 20 3.43 -3.39 -11.25
CA VAL A 20 2.72 -2.65 -12.30
C VAL A 20 2.86 -3.33 -13.65
N SER A 21 4.08 -3.72 -14.06
CA SER A 21 4.31 -4.33 -15.38
C SER A 21 3.58 -5.67 -15.55
N ASN A 22 3.43 -6.42 -14.45
CA ASN A 22 2.73 -7.71 -14.46
C ASN A 22 1.24 -7.59 -14.12
N HIS A 23 0.73 -6.37 -13.91
CA HIS A 23 -0.64 -6.10 -13.49
C HIS A 23 -1.07 -6.97 -12.30
N VAL A 24 -0.20 -7.07 -11.30
CA VAL A 24 -0.41 -7.93 -10.14
C VAL A 24 -1.69 -7.49 -9.44
N ARG A 25 -2.60 -8.45 -9.26
CA ARG A 25 -3.89 -8.22 -8.60
C ARG A 25 -3.76 -8.25 -7.09
N GLU A 26 -4.47 -7.35 -6.42
CA GLU A 26 -4.75 -7.37 -4.99
C GLU A 26 -5.33 -8.70 -4.56
N ARG A 27 -4.88 -9.13 -3.38
CA ARG A 27 -5.23 -10.39 -2.73
C ARG A 27 -5.00 -10.21 -1.23
N GLN A 28 -5.16 -11.30 -0.48
CA GLN A 28 -5.01 -11.37 0.97
C GLN A 28 -3.79 -10.65 1.58
N HIS A 29 -2.66 -10.55 0.86
CA HIS A 29 -1.40 -10.03 1.38
C HIS A 29 -0.88 -8.78 0.67
N ILE A 30 -1.65 -8.17 -0.23
CA ILE A 30 -1.27 -6.91 -0.88
C ILE A 30 -2.48 -6.04 -1.17
N GLU A 31 -2.34 -4.77 -0.85
CA GLU A 31 -3.32 -3.71 -1.08
C GLU A 31 -2.62 -2.51 -1.73
N TYR A 32 -3.24 -1.88 -2.74
CA TYR A 32 -2.72 -0.70 -3.41
C TYR A 32 -3.53 0.55 -3.05
N LYS A 33 -2.83 1.64 -2.77
CA LYS A 33 -3.44 2.97 -2.65
C LYS A 33 -2.59 3.98 -3.40
N VAL A 34 -3.22 4.99 -4.00
CA VAL A 34 -2.48 6.10 -4.62
C VAL A 34 -1.90 7.02 -3.54
N THR A 35 -2.70 7.31 -2.52
CA THR A 35 -2.35 8.14 -1.36
C THR A 35 -3.24 7.73 -0.19
N VAL A 36 -2.90 8.19 1.01
CA VAL A 36 -3.74 8.00 2.20
C VAL A 36 -4.07 9.39 2.75
N ASN A 37 -5.32 9.82 2.57
CA ASN A 37 -5.76 11.13 3.07
C ASN A 37 -6.07 11.05 4.57
N LEU A 38 -5.07 11.25 5.41
CA LEU A 38 -5.24 11.14 6.86
C LEU A 38 -5.77 12.44 7.52
N LYS A 39 -6.41 13.33 6.77
CA LYS A 39 -7.07 14.53 7.34
C LYS A 39 -8.50 14.25 7.76
N GLU A 40 -9.20 13.42 7.01
CA GLU A 40 -10.62 13.09 7.23
C GLU A 40 -10.74 11.78 8.00
N ASP A 41 -11.69 11.71 8.94
CA ASP A 41 -11.82 10.54 9.81
C ASP A 41 -12.29 9.29 9.04
N GLU A 42 -13.09 9.46 7.99
CA GLU A 42 -13.51 8.36 7.11
C GLU A 42 -12.30 7.73 6.39
N SER A 43 -11.44 8.55 5.79
CA SER A 43 -10.22 8.06 5.14
C SER A 43 -9.21 7.45 6.12
N LYS A 44 -9.12 7.96 7.36
CA LYS A 44 -8.31 7.30 8.41
C LYS A 44 -8.89 5.93 8.76
N PHE A 45 -10.21 5.85 8.90
CA PHE A 45 -10.90 4.61 9.22
C PHE A 45 -10.73 3.57 8.11
N GLU A 46 -10.81 3.97 6.84
CA GLU A 46 -10.54 3.10 5.69
C GLU A 46 -9.12 2.54 5.75
N ALA A 47 -8.11 3.40 5.93
CA ALA A 47 -6.72 2.96 6.05
C ALA A 47 -6.51 1.98 7.22
N LEU A 48 -7.19 2.20 8.34
CA LEU A 48 -7.17 1.30 9.49
C LEU A 48 -7.85 -0.04 9.20
N CYS A 49 -8.96 -0.03 8.46
CA CYS A 49 -9.63 -1.26 8.04
C CYS A 49 -8.70 -2.10 7.15
N ASP A 50 -7.98 -1.47 6.23
CA ASP A 50 -7.04 -2.16 5.34
C ASP A 50 -5.87 -2.76 6.14
N ILE A 51 -5.26 -1.97 7.03
CA ILE A 51 -4.17 -2.44 7.90
C ILE A 51 -4.65 -3.57 8.81
N ALA A 52 -5.82 -3.44 9.43
CA ALA A 52 -6.40 -4.47 10.29
C ALA A 52 -6.70 -5.75 9.50
N SER A 53 -7.22 -5.63 8.27
CA SER A 53 -7.50 -6.76 7.40
C SER A 53 -6.22 -7.51 7.03
N LEU A 54 -5.15 -6.80 6.67
CA LEU A 54 -3.84 -7.40 6.42
C LEU A 54 -3.28 -8.07 7.68
N ALA A 55 -3.33 -7.39 8.83
CA ALA A 55 -2.84 -7.93 10.10
C ALA A 55 -3.59 -9.22 10.50
N ASN A 56 -4.92 -9.21 10.41
CA ASN A 56 -5.77 -10.37 10.70
C ASN A 56 -5.57 -11.50 9.68
N GLY A 57 -5.22 -11.16 8.43
CA GLY A 57 -4.96 -12.11 7.34
C GLY A 57 -3.60 -12.81 7.40
N GLY A 58 -2.80 -12.58 8.44
CA GLY A 58 -1.44 -13.12 8.58
C GLY A 58 -0.33 -12.17 8.12
N GLY A 59 -0.63 -10.88 8.01
CA GLY A 59 0.27 -9.84 7.53
C GLY A 59 0.20 -9.62 6.03
N GLY A 60 0.91 -8.61 5.54
CA GLY A 60 0.99 -8.27 4.12
C GLY A 60 1.59 -6.90 3.88
N TYR A 61 1.39 -6.39 2.67
CA TYR A 61 1.95 -5.13 2.20
C TYR A 61 0.83 -4.16 1.81
N LEU A 62 0.83 -2.97 2.41
CA LEU A 62 0.08 -1.83 1.91
C LEU A 62 1.04 -0.96 1.09
N VAL A 63 0.86 -0.94 -0.23
CA VAL A 63 1.75 -0.23 -1.14
C VAL A 63 1.10 1.09 -1.56
N ILE A 64 1.67 2.20 -1.09
CA ILE A 64 1.18 3.55 -1.37
C ILE A 64 1.92 4.13 -2.58
N GLY A 65 1.21 4.80 -3.46
CA GLY A 65 1.71 5.34 -4.72
C GLY A 65 1.37 4.49 -5.94
N ILE A 66 0.68 3.36 -5.78
CA ILE A 66 0.19 2.56 -6.92
C ILE A 66 -1.30 2.83 -7.12
N ARG A 67 -1.67 3.13 -8.37
CA ARG A 67 -3.05 3.16 -8.85
C ARG A 67 -3.41 1.80 -9.43
N ASP A 68 -4.57 1.29 -9.06
CA ASP A 68 -5.15 0.09 -9.64
C ASP A 68 -6.02 0.41 -10.89
N ASP A 69 -6.49 -0.62 -11.58
CA ASP A 69 -7.40 -0.50 -12.73
C ASP A 69 -8.88 -0.39 -12.35
N GLY A 70 -9.20 -0.18 -11.06
CA GLY A 70 -10.55 -0.26 -10.50
C GLY A 70 -11.08 -1.68 -10.31
N ALA A 71 -10.29 -2.71 -10.65
CA ALA A 71 -10.57 -4.12 -10.36
C ALA A 71 -9.47 -4.76 -9.48
N GLY A 72 -8.63 -3.93 -8.85
CA GLY A 72 -7.55 -4.31 -7.96
C GLY A 72 -6.26 -4.72 -8.67
N ARG A 73 -6.06 -4.46 -9.98
CA ARG A 73 -4.77 -4.76 -10.65
C ARG A 73 -3.89 -3.52 -10.70
N ALA A 74 -2.63 -3.65 -10.29
CA ALA A 74 -1.66 -2.56 -10.38
C ALA A 74 -1.52 -2.04 -11.81
N GLN A 75 -1.88 -0.79 -12.02
CA GLN A 75 -1.91 -0.15 -13.34
C GLN A 75 -0.80 0.88 -13.51
N LYS A 76 -0.49 1.65 -12.46
CA LYS A 76 0.49 2.74 -12.56
C LYS A 76 1.14 3.05 -11.21
N PHE A 77 2.45 3.26 -11.21
CA PHE A 77 3.18 3.80 -10.06
C PHE A 77 3.33 5.32 -10.23
N ASP A 78 2.79 6.08 -9.30
CA ASP A 78 2.75 7.54 -9.25
C ASP A 78 3.30 8.05 -7.89
N PRO A 79 4.62 8.00 -7.66
CA PRO A 79 5.22 8.42 -6.39
C PRO A 79 4.96 9.90 -6.06
N GLY A 80 4.76 10.74 -7.07
CA GLY A 80 4.42 12.16 -6.89
C GLY A 80 3.05 12.41 -6.28
N LEU A 81 2.18 11.40 -6.21
CA LEU A 81 0.84 11.51 -5.62
C LEU A 81 0.75 10.96 -4.18
N VAL A 82 1.81 10.32 -3.68
CA VAL A 82 1.84 9.74 -2.32
C VAL A 82 1.54 10.81 -1.26
N GLY A 83 2.08 12.02 -1.45
CA GLY A 83 1.95 13.13 -0.51
C GLY A 83 3.11 13.16 0.50
N ASP A 84 2.82 13.66 1.71
CA ASP A 84 3.82 13.81 2.78
C ASP A 84 4.03 12.50 3.54
N ILE A 85 5.09 11.77 3.18
CA ILE A 85 5.43 10.46 3.74
C ILE A 85 5.67 10.53 5.26
N GLU A 86 6.33 11.59 5.75
CA GLU A 86 6.60 11.72 7.19
C GLU A 86 5.32 11.93 7.97
N ARG A 87 4.41 12.76 7.45
CA ARG A 87 3.09 12.93 8.05
C ARG A 87 2.29 11.63 8.05
N ILE A 88 2.28 10.91 6.93
CA ILE A 88 1.59 9.61 6.83
C ILE A 88 2.14 8.65 7.90
N ARG A 89 3.47 8.52 7.98
CA ARG A 89 4.14 7.68 8.97
C ARG A 89 3.79 8.07 10.40
N GLN A 90 3.81 9.37 10.72
CA GLN A 90 3.49 9.86 12.06
C GLN A 90 2.04 9.55 12.45
N VAL A 91 1.09 9.78 11.53
CA VAL A 91 -0.32 9.53 11.81
C VAL A 91 -0.58 8.03 11.96
N LEU A 92 -0.08 7.19 11.05
CA LEU A 92 -0.26 5.74 11.16
C LEU A 92 0.28 5.19 12.50
N ARG A 93 1.45 5.66 12.96
CA ARG A 93 2.02 5.32 14.29
C ARG A 93 1.22 5.81 15.49
N SER A 94 0.37 6.82 15.30
CA SER A 94 -0.51 7.31 16.38
C SER A 94 -1.82 6.54 16.44
N LEU A 95 -2.19 5.85 15.36
CA LEU A 95 -3.42 5.08 15.25
C LEU A 95 -3.21 3.58 15.55
N CYS A 96 -2.00 3.07 15.35
CA CYS A 96 -1.57 1.68 15.59
C CYS A 96 -0.21 1.68 16.32
#